data_AF-D9HWI8-F1
#
_entry.id   AF-D9HWI8-F1
#
_cell.length_a   1.000
_cell.length_b   1.000
_cell.length_c   1.000
_cell.angle_alpha   90.00
_cell.angle_beta   90.00
_cell.angle_gamma   90.00
#
_symmetry.space_group_name_H-M   'P 1'
#
loop_
_entity.id
_entity.type
_entity.pdbx_description
1 polymer ?
#
loop_
_entity_poly.entity_id
_entity_poly.type
_entity_poly.pdbx_seq_one_letter_code
_entity_poly.pdbx_strand_id
1 'polypeptide(L)'
;NIAMDQNFFNKKRFRSSRVLFSTQPPPVSRKGQNTGFLSSAVSLNRTARTKRTAHPVLHRGEFSVCDSVSMWVGDKTTATDIKGKEVTVLGEVNINNNVFKQYFFETKCRDPRPVSSGCRGIDAKHWNSYCTTTHTFVKALTMEGKQAAWRFIRIDTACVCVL
;
A
#
# COMPACT_ATOMS: atom_id res chain seq x y z
N ASN A 1 6.38 52.61 13.71
CA ASN A 1 6.75 51.90 12.46
C ASN A 1 7.58 50.68 12.79
N ILE A 2 6.95 49.51 12.86
CA ILE A 2 7.66 48.25 13.13
C ILE A 2 7.95 47.62 11.76
N ALA A 3 9.21 47.70 11.33
CA ALA A 3 9.67 47.05 10.12
C ALA A 3 9.84 45.55 10.38
N MET A 4 9.16 44.70 9.61
CA MET A 4 9.38 43.26 9.62
C MET A 4 10.67 42.93 8.86
N ASP A 5 11.56 42.19 9.51
CA ASP A 5 12.81 41.68 8.93
C ASP A 5 12.53 40.68 7.78
N GLN A 6 13.03 40.99 6.58
CA GLN A 6 12.88 40.17 5.37
C GLN A 6 13.52 38.78 5.48
N ASN A 7 14.40 38.55 6.46
CA ASN A 7 15.02 37.25 6.69
C ASN A 7 14.13 36.24 7.42
N PHE A 8 12.91 36.61 7.84
CA PHE A 8 11.95 35.66 8.40
C PHE A 8 11.54 34.55 7.42
N PHE A 9 11.61 34.80 6.11
CA PHE A 9 11.25 33.81 5.09
C PHE A 9 12.38 32.84 4.73
N ASN A 10 13.62 33.11 5.15
CA ASN A 10 14.79 32.32 4.77
C ASN A 10 15.14 31.21 5.77
N LYS A 11 14.42 31.07 6.89
CA LYS A 11 14.74 30.09 7.94
C LYS A 11 13.64 29.05 8.11
N LYS A 12 13.99 27.84 7.67
CA LYS A 12 13.44 26.51 8.03
C LYS A 12 11.93 26.35 7.87
N ARG A 13 11.55 25.29 7.15
CA ARG A 13 10.17 24.82 6.94
C ARG A 13 9.42 24.62 8.26
N PHE A 14 8.83 25.67 8.82
CA PHE A 14 7.78 25.59 9.84
C PHE A 14 6.43 25.25 9.20
N ARG A 15 6.37 24.22 8.34
CA ARG A 15 5.10 23.80 7.76
C ARG A 15 4.89 22.31 7.98
N SER A 16 3.81 21.99 8.68
CA SER A 16 3.31 20.63 8.87
C SER A 16 3.18 19.95 7.50
N SER A 17 3.56 18.68 7.41
CA SER A 17 3.39 17.86 6.20
C SER A 17 1.94 17.76 5.72
N ARG A 18 0.98 18.18 6.55
CA ARG A 18 -0.47 18.16 6.27
C ARG A 18 -0.99 19.34 5.47
N VAL A 19 -0.17 20.36 5.18
CA VAL A 19 -0.61 21.50 4.36
C VAL A 19 0.33 21.67 3.17
N LEU A 20 -0.06 21.10 2.04
CA LEU A 20 0.57 21.36 0.75
C LEU A 20 -0.06 22.64 0.16
N PHE A 21 0.69 23.73 0.19
CA PHE A 21 0.36 24.90 -0.61
C PHE A 21 0.80 24.64 -2.05
N SER A 22 -0.08 24.93 -3.02
CA SER A 22 0.27 24.91 -4.43
C SER A 22 1.51 25.80 -4.65
N THR A 23 2.57 25.23 -5.21
CA THR A 23 3.78 25.97 -5.62
C THR A 23 3.54 26.84 -6.85
N GLN A 24 2.40 26.65 -7.52
CA GLN A 24 2.00 27.42 -8.68
C GLN A 24 1.02 28.50 -8.24
N PRO A 25 1.35 29.80 -8.38
CA PRO A 25 0.37 30.85 -8.18
C PRO A 25 -0.78 30.64 -9.19
N PRO A 26 -2.05 30.81 -8.77
CA PRO A 26 -3.17 30.72 -9.69
C PRO A 26 -2.94 31.71 -10.85
N PRO A 27 -3.22 31.32 -12.10
CA PRO A 27 -3.01 32.18 -13.24
C PRO A 27 -3.82 33.46 -13.02
N VAL A 28 -3.11 34.58 -12.93
CA VAL A 28 -3.73 35.89 -12.77
C VAL A 28 -4.52 36.14 -14.05
N SER A 29 -5.86 36.09 -13.98
CA SER A 29 -6.71 36.59 -15.06
C SER A 29 -6.43 38.08 -15.19
N ARG A 30 -5.49 38.42 -16.08
CA ARG A 30 -5.11 39.78 -16.39
C ARG A 30 -6.26 40.42 -17.17
N LYS A 31 -7.26 40.94 -16.47
CA LYS A 31 -8.35 41.72 -17.07
C LYS A 31 -7.89 43.17 -17.21
N GLY A 32 -7.37 43.48 -18.40
CA GLY A 32 -7.39 44.80 -19.05
C GLY A 32 -6.36 45.84 -18.58
N GLN A 33 -5.47 46.27 -19.48
CA GLN A 33 -5.61 47.56 -20.19
C GLN A 33 -4.44 47.75 -21.18
N ASN A 34 -4.75 48.49 -22.26
CA ASN A 34 -4.03 48.68 -23.52
C ASN A 34 -2.64 49.33 -23.38
N THR A 35 -1.70 48.98 -24.28
CA THR A 35 -1.04 49.90 -25.24
C THR A 35 0.02 49.18 -26.08
N GLY A 36 -0.15 49.17 -27.41
CA GLY A 36 0.95 49.37 -28.37
C GLY A 36 1.77 48.17 -28.88
N PHE A 37 1.60 47.91 -30.19
CA PHE A 37 2.68 47.63 -31.17
C PHE A 37 3.00 46.17 -31.60
N LEU A 38 2.53 45.90 -32.83
CA LEU A 38 3.01 45.02 -33.92
C LEU A 38 3.02 43.48 -33.84
N SER A 39 2.04 42.92 -34.55
CA SER A 39 2.20 42.04 -35.73
C SER A 39 2.43 40.53 -35.58
N SER A 40 1.61 39.83 -36.38
CA SER A 40 1.82 38.52 -36.99
C SER A 40 1.34 37.28 -36.24
N ALA A 41 0.07 36.96 -36.53
CA ALA A 41 -0.42 35.65 -36.92
C ALA A 41 0.28 34.42 -36.32
N VAL A 42 -0.26 33.92 -35.20
CA VAL A 42 -0.38 32.47 -34.97
C VAL A 42 -1.73 32.22 -34.31
N SER A 43 -2.58 31.48 -35.01
CA SER A 43 -3.82 30.91 -34.50
C SER A 43 -3.51 30.03 -33.27
N LEU A 44 -3.61 30.57 -32.06
CA LEU A 44 -3.48 29.81 -30.81
C LEU A 44 -4.83 29.18 -30.45
N ASN A 45 -5.28 28.24 -31.28
CA ASN A 45 -6.20 27.19 -30.83
C ASN A 45 -5.42 26.28 -29.89
N ARG A 46 -5.35 26.63 -28.61
CA ARG A 46 -4.77 25.75 -27.59
C ARG A 46 -5.55 25.89 -26.29
N THR A 47 -6.77 25.36 -26.27
CA THR A 47 -7.34 24.86 -25.02
C THR A 47 -6.52 23.65 -24.59
N ALA A 48 -5.33 23.90 -24.05
CA ALA A 48 -4.50 22.89 -23.41
C ALA A 48 -5.23 22.46 -22.14
N ARG A 49 -6.05 21.41 -22.25
CA ARG A 49 -6.59 20.71 -21.09
C ARG A 49 -5.42 20.04 -20.38
N THR A 50 -4.89 20.70 -19.35
CA THR A 50 -3.90 20.10 -18.44
C THR A 50 -4.51 18.83 -17.86
N LYS A 51 -3.99 17.68 -18.32
CA LYS A 51 -4.35 16.37 -17.81
C LYS A 51 -3.94 16.36 -16.33
N ARG A 52 -4.89 16.21 -15.41
CA ARG A 52 -4.57 15.98 -13.99
C ARG A 52 -3.77 14.68 -13.94
N THR A 53 -2.48 14.77 -13.67
CA THR A 53 -1.72 13.59 -13.27
C THR A 53 -2.28 13.17 -11.91
N ALA A 54 -2.71 11.91 -11.80
CA ALA A 54 -2.98 11.34 -10.49
C ALA A 54 -1.65 11.44 -9.72
N HIS A 55 -1.58 12.31 -8.71
CA HIS A 55 -0.47 12.27 -7.78
C HIS A 55 -0.40 10.82 -7.26
N PRO A 56 0.78 10.17 -7.25
CA PRO A 56 0.90 8.91 -6.55
C PRO A 56 0.42 9.17 -5.13
N VAL A 57 -0.65 8.49 -4.72
CA VAL A 57 -1.15 8.51 -3.35
C VAL A 57 -0.12 7.76 -2.52
N LEU A 58 1.02 8.42 -2.28
CA LEU A 58 1.93 8.04 -1.23
C LEU A 58 1.19 8.42 0.05
N HIS A 59 0.63 7.41 0.72
CA HIS A 59 0.03 7.46 2.06
C HIS A 59 1.05 7.90 3.11
N ARG A 60 1.67 9.07 2.92
CA ARG A 60 2.84 9.53 3.64
C ARG A 60 2.41 9.95 5.04
N GLY A 61 2.69 9.10 6.01
CA GLY A 61 2.34 9.30 7.42
C GLY A 61 1.21 8.41 7.93
N GLU A 62 0.64 7.55 7.07
CA GLU A 62 -0.25 6.47 7.52
C GLU A 62 0.59 5.24 7.82
N PHE A 63 0.43 4.70 9.03
CA PHE A 63 1.08 3.48 9.47
C PHE A 63 0.02 2.51 9.95
N SER A 64 0.16 1.23 9.59
CA SER A 64 -0.71 0.20 10.12
C SER A 64 -0.52 0.03 11.63
N VAL A 65 -1.57 -0.46 12.27
CA VAL A 65 -1.58 -0.80 13.71
C VAL A 65 -0.65 -1.99 14.00
N CYS A 66 -0.55 -2.93 13.04
CA CYS A 66 0.37 -4.06 13.03
C CYS A 66 1.20 -4.05 11.75
N ASP A 67 2.51 -4.26 11.85
CA ASP A 67 3.38 -4.35 10.68
C ASP A 67 3.27 -5.76 10.06
N SER A 68 3.05 -5.85 8.75
CA SER A 68 2.93 -7.12 8.02
C SER A 68 4.04 -7.28 6.99
N VAL A 69 4.44 -8.53 6.74
CA VAL A 69 5.38 -8.91 5.68
C VAL A 69 4.69 -9.86 4.72
N SER A 70 4.73 -9.53 3.43
CA SER A 70 4.13 -10.33 2.36
C SER A 70 5.19 -10.89 1.44
N MET A 71 5.06 -12.15 1.05
CA MET A 71 6.00 -12.83 0.16
C MET A 71 5.31 -13.88 -0.71
N TRP A 72 5.85 -14.10 -1.91
CA TRP A 72 5.48 -15.22 -2.76
C TRP A 72 6.26 -16.46 -2.32
N VAL A 73 5.55 -17.50 -1.87
CA VAL A 73 6.09 -18.76 -1.38
C VAL A 73 5.86 -19.84 -2.44
N GLY A 74 6.94 -20.37 -3.02
CA GLY A 74 6.89 -21.44 -4.04
C GLY A 74 7.39 -22.80 -3.53
N ASP A 75 8.04 -22.82 -2.37
CA ASP A 75 8.63 -23.98 -1.71
C ASP A 75 7.73 -24.56 -0.61
N LYS A 76 6.42 -24.28 -0.68
CA LYS A 76 5.44 -24.78 0.29
C LYS A 76 5.19 -26.28 0.06
N THR A 77 5.58 -27.11 1.03
CA THR A 77 5.46 -28.58 0.97
C THR A 77 4.30 -29.13 1.79
N THR A 78 3.85 -28.43 2.83
CA THR A 78 2.74 -28.84 3.70
C THR A 78 1.75 -27.71 3.90
N ALA A 79 0.48 -28.06 4.08
CA ALA A 79 -0.58 -27.14 4.44
C ALA A 79 -1.72 -27.85 5.16
N THR A 80 -2.58 -27.08 5.82
CA THR A 80 -3.80 -27.60 6.45
C THR A 80 -4.98 -27.42 5.51
N ASP A 81 -5.70 -28.48 5.19
CA ASP A 81 -6.95 -28.45 4.43
C ASP A 81 -8.07 -27.75 5.23
N ILE A 82 -9.15 -27.34 4.56
CA ILE A 82 -10.34 -26.72 5.18
C ILE A 82 -11.00 -27.61 6.24
N LYS A 83 -10.81 -28.93 6.12
CA LYS A 83 -11.27 -29.92 7.11
C LYS A 83 -10.35 -30.05 8.33
N GLY A 84 -9.30 -29.24 8.42
CA GLY A 84 -8.33 -29.26 9.52
C GLY A 84 -7.24 -30.34 9.41
N LYS A 85 -7.23 -31.12 8.34
CA LYS A 85 -6.25 -32.19 8.11
C LYS A 85 -4.98 -31.64 7.46
N GLU A 86 -3.82 -32.13 7.88
CA GLU A 86 -2.55 -31.84 7.20
C GLU A 86 -2.43 -32.60 5.87
N VAL A 87 -2.04 -31.89 4.82
CA VAL A 87 -1.89 -32.40 3.45
C VAL A 87 -0.57 -31.91 2.86
N THR A 88 0.02 -32.68 1.95
CA THR A 88 1.24 -32.26 1.25
C THR A 88 0.88 -31.46 0.01
N VAL A 89 1.53 -30.31 -0.18
CA VAL A 89 1.34 -29.44 -1.35
C VAL A 89 2.35 -29.84 -2.42
N LEU A 90 1.87 -30.03 -3.65
CA LEU A 90 2.74 -30.39 -4.77
C LEU A 90 3.41 -29.14 -5.33
N GLY A 91 4.69 -28.91 -5.05
CA GLY A 91 5.40 -27.73 -5.54
C GLY A 91 5.42 -27.63 -7.08
N GLU A 92 5.61 -28.76 -7.74
CA GLU A 92 5.60 -28.88 -9.21
C GLU A 92 4.53 -29.88 -9.66
N VAL A 93 3.73 -29.48 -10.65
CA VAL A 93 2.65 -30.29 -11.21
C VAL A 93 2.84 -30.40 -12.71
N ASN A 94 2.95 -31.62 -13.23
CA ASN A 94 3.01 -31.86 -14.67
C ASN A 94 1.59 -32.06 -15.23
N ILE A 95 1.12 -31.11 -16.04
CA ILE A 95 -0.16 -31.19 -16.76
C ILE A 95 0.14 -31.06 -18.25
N ASN A 96 -0.17 -32.09 -19.04
CA ASN A 96 0.01 -32.10 -20.50
C ASN A 96 1.46 -31.74 -20.93
N ASN A 97 2.46 -32.37 -20.30
CA ASN A 97 3.90 -32.12 -20.50
C ASN A 97 4.40 -30.72 -20.10
N ASN A 98 3.54 -29.88 -19.50
CA ASN A 98 3.94 -28.60 -18.94
C ASN A 98 4.07 -28.72 -17.42
N VAL A 99 5.22 -28.28 -16.89
CA VAL A 99 5.46 -28.23 -15.44
C VAL A 99 4.99 -26.88 -14.90
N PHE A 100 3.97 -26.90 -14.07
CA PHE A 100 3.43 -25.74 -13.37
C PHE A 100 3.92 -25.72 -11.94
N LYS A 101 4.40 -24.56 -11.48
CA LYS A 101 4.75 -24.30 -10.08
C LYS A 101 3.60 -23.63 -9.37
N GLN A 102 3.28 -24.10 -8.17
CA GLN A 102 2.29 -23.45 -7.31
C GLN A 102 2.97 -22.39 -6.45
N TYR A 103 2.50 -21.16 -6.52
CA TYR A 103 2.96 -20.06 -5.66
C TYR A 103 1.81 -19.56 -4.80
N PHE A 104 2.12 -19.25 -3.55
CA PHE A 104 1.17 -18.73 -2.57
C PHE A 104 1.63 -17.36 -2.12
N PHE A 105 0.73 -16.37 -2.13
CA PHE A 105 1.03 -15.06 -1.58
C PHE A 105 0.71 -15.07 -0.09
N GLU A 106 1.71 -15.34 0.74
CA GLU A 106 1.55 -15.38 2.19
C GLU A 106 1.86 -14.01 2.80
N THR A 107 1.01 -13.57 3.72
CA THR A 107 1.23 -12.34 4.51
C THR A 107 1.14 -12.64 6.00
N LYS A 108 2.21 -12.38 6.73
CA LYS A 108 2.31 -12.66 8.17
C LYS A 108 2.56 -11.39 8.97
N CYS A 109 2.31 -11.46 10.28
CA CYS A 109 2.75 -10.43 11.21
C CYS A 109 4.28 -10.40 11.31
N ARG A 110 4.87 -9.19 11.24
CA ARG A 110 6.30 -9.00 11.49
C ARG A 110 6.66 -9.22 12.96
N ASP A 111 5.82 -8.68 13.85
CA ASP A 111 5.97 -8.75 15.30
C ASP A 111 4.57 -8.83 15.94
N PRO A 112 4.32 -9.75 16.89
CA PRO A 112 3.06 -9.78 17.64
C PRO A 112 2.82 -8.54 18.51
N ARG A 113 3.87 -7.78 18.88
CA ARG A 113 3.80 -6.55 19.68
C ARG A 113 4.72 -5.46 19.08
N PRO A 114 4.26 -4.73 18.05
CA PRO A 114 5.05 -3.67 17.42
C PRO A 114 5.41 -2.51 18.37
N VAL A 115 4.71 -2.38 19.51
CA VAL A 115 5.06 -1.50 20.63
C VAL A 115 4.94 -2.26 21.95
N SER A 116 5.57 -1.77 23.02
CA SER A 116 5.56 -2.44 24.33
C SER A 116 4.16 -2.69 24.89
N SER A 117 3.20 -1.82 24.55
CA SER A 117 1.80 -1.92 24.97
C SER A 117 0.93 -2.82 24.09
N GLY A 118 1.48 -3.47 23.05
CA GLY A 118 0.74 -4.28 22.10
C GLY A 118 0.77 -3.69 20.69
N CYS A 119 -0.41 -3.43 20.13
CA CYS A 119 -0.52 -2.83 18.80
C CYS A 119 -0.30 -1.31 18.81
N ARG A 120 0.15 -0.75 17.67
CA ARG A 120 0.44 0.68 17.53
C ARG A 120 -0.83 1.52 17.55
N GLY A 121 -0.90 2.50 18.44
CA GLY A 121 -2.01 3.48 18.49
C GLY A 121 -3.26 3.01 19.25
N ILE A 122 -3.21 1.86 19.95
CA ILE A 122 -4.27 1.40 20.84
C ILE A 122 -4.12 2.03 22.23
N ASP A 123 -5.25 2.39 22.85
CA ASP A 123 -5.27 2.89 24.22
C ASP A 123 -5.04 1.75 25.24
N ALA A 124 -3.77 1.59 25.60
CA ALA A 124 -3.29 0.56 26.52
C ALA A 124 -3.80 0.69 27.96
N LYS A 125 -4.45 1.81 28.32
CA LYS A 125 -5.08 1.94 29.64
C LYS A 125 -6.37 1.13 29.74
N HIS A 126 -7.04 0.92 28.61
CA HIS A 126 -8.35 0.28 28.55
C HIS A 126 -8.32 -1.07 27.82
N TRP A 127 -7.35 -1.30 26.92
CA TRP A 127 -7.31 -2.47 26.05
C TRP A 127 -5.95 -3.18 26.06
N ASN A 128 -5.97 -4.50 26.16
CA ASN A 128 -4.78 -5.34 25.96
C ASN A 128 -4.77 -5.80 24.51
N SER A 129 -3.75 -5.42 23.76
CA SER A 129 -3.76 -5.68 22.32
C SER A 129 -2.58 -6.52 21.84
N TYR A 130 -2.79 -7.33 20.81
CA TYR A 130 -1.72 -8.06 20.14
C TYR A 130 -2.03 -8.27 18.65
N CYS A 131 -0.98 -8.37 17.86
CA CYS A 131 -1.05 -8.64 16.43
C CYS A 131 -1.08 -10.14 16.18
N THR A 132 -2.03 -10.60 15.38
CA THR A 132 -2.16 -12.01 14.98
C THR A 132 -2.34 -12.16 13.49
N THR A 133 -1.82 -13.27 12.95
CA THR A 133 -1.92 -13.56 11.52
C THR A 133 -3.26 -14.21 11.26
N THR A 134 -4.02 -13.68 10.30
CA THR A 134 -5.27 -14.29 9.85
C THR A 134 -5.00 -15.21 8.68
N HIS A 135 -5.92 -16.16 8.51
CA HIS A 135 -5.82 -17.15 7.46
C HIS A 135 -6.94 -16.99 6.43
N THR A 136 -6.66 -17.40 5.20
CA THR A 136 -7.66 -17.62 4.15
C THR A 136 -7.48 -19.01 3.55
N PHE A 137 -8.49 -19.48 2.82
CA PHE A 137 -8.46 -20.75 2.13
C PHE A 137 -8.31 -20.53 0.62
N VAL A 138 -7.26 -21.10 0.04
CA VAL A 138 -6.98 -21.04 -1.40
C VAL A 138 -6.98 -22.43 -2.00
N LYS A 139 -7.38 -22.52 -3.28
CA LYS A 139 -7.38 -23.79 -4.00
C LYS A 139 -5.95 -24.16 -4.39
N ALA A 140 -5.50 -25.35 -4.01
CA ALA A 140 -4.18 -25.89 -4.33
C ALA A 140 -4.28 -27.36 -4.72
N LEU A 141 -3.37 -27.81 -5.58
CA LEU A 141 -3.20 -29.23 -5.84
C LEU A 141 -2.35 -29.85 -4.73
N THR A 142 -2.94 -30.81 -4.03
CA THR A 142 -2.37 -31.44 -2.84
C THR A 142 -2.37 -32.95 -3.00
N MET A 143 -1.46 -33.61 -2.31
CA MET A 143 -1.36 -35.06 -2.23
C MET A 143 -1.68 -35.51 -0.80
N GLU A 144 -2.49 -36.56 -0.69
CA GLU A 144 -2.82 -37.22 0.56
C GLU A 144 -2.63 -38.72 0.36
N GLY A 145 -1.55 -39.28 0.92
CA GLY A 145 -1.10 -40.62 0.56
C GLY A 145 -0.74 -40.72 -0.92
N LYS A 146 -1.50 -41.49 -1.70
CA LYS A 146 -1.31 -41.67 -3.16
C LYS A 146 -2.33 -40.91 -4.02
N GLN A 147 -3.21 -40.13 -3.40
CA GLN A 147 -4.29 -39.43 -4.11
C GLN A 147 -3.97 -37.93 -4.22
N ALA A 148 -3.78 -37.47 -5.46
CA ALA A 148 -3.70 -36.06 -5.77
C ALA A 148 -5.11 -35.50 -6.00
N ALA A 149 -5.44 -34.40 -5.33
CA ALA A 149 -6.73 -33.74 -5.46
C ALA A 149 -6.62 -32.23 -5.24
N TRP A 150 -7.52 -31.49 -5.88
CA TRP A 150 -7.70 -30.07 -5.59
C TRP A 150 -8.40 -29.91 -4.24
N ARG A 151 -7.73 -29.26 -3.30
CA ARG A 151 -8.25 -28.98 -1.95
C ARG A 151 -8.13 -27.50 -1.63
N PHE A 152 -8.84 -27.07 -0.59
CA PHE A 152 -8.75 -25.71 -0.07
C PHE A 152 -7.76 -25.71 1.09
N ILE A 153 -6.59 -25.13 0.90
CA ILE A 153 -5.55 -25.09 1.93
C ILE A 153 -5.53 -23.74 2.65
N ARG A 154 -5.23 -23.78 3.94
CA ARG A 154 -5.06 -22.61 4.79
C ARG A 154 -3.70 -21.95 4.50
N ILE A 155 -3.73 -20.65 4.18
CA ILE A 155 -2.53 -19.81 4.04
C ILE A 155 -2.68 -18.53 4.87
N ASP A 156 -1.54 -17.96 5.26
CA ASP A 156 -1.47 -16.69 5.98
C ASP A 156 -1.81 -15.53 5.03
N THR A 157 -2.79 -14.69 5.36
CA THR A 157 -3.33 -13.68 4.42
C THR A 157 -3.19 -12.24 4.87
N ALA A 158 -3.12 -11.96 6.17
CA ALA A 158 -2.99 -10.61 6.71
C ALA A 158 -2.52 -10.65 8.17
N CYS A 159 -2.08 -9.49 8.67
CA CYS A 159 -1.83 -9.27 10.08
C CYS A 159 -2.85 -8.28 10.64
N VAL A 160 -3.58 -8.67 11.68
CA VAL A 160 -4.63 -7.87 12.30
C VAL A 160 -4.35 -7.66 13.79
N CYS A 161 -4.86 -6.57 14.35
CA CYS A 161 -4.82 -6.32 15.79
C CYS A 161 -6.08 -6.84 16.46
N VAL A 162 -5.92 -7.53 17.59
CA VAL A 162 -6.99 -8.00 18.48
C VAL A 162 -6.88 -7.25 19.82
N LEU A 163 -8.01 -6.94 20.45
CA LEU A 163 -8.14 -6.21 21.73
C LEU A 163 -8.65 -7.11 22.86
#